data_AF-A0A2H9T1P4-F1
#
_entry.id   AF-A0A2H9T1P4-F1
#
_cell.length_a   1.000
_cell.length_b   1.000
_cell.length_c   1.000
_cell.angle_alpha   90.00
_cell.angle_beta   90.00
_cell.angle_gamma   90.00
#
_symmetry.space_group_name_H-M   'P 1'
#
loop_
_entity.id
_entity.type
_entity.pdbx_description
1 polymer ?
#
loop_
_entity_poly.entity_id
_entity_poly.type
_entity_poly.pdbx_seq_one_letter_code
_entity_poly.pdbx_strand_id
1 'polypeptide(L)'
;MLTVSAAFWFVLALLFAAMEVESEGKYGWAEKAPTWYRTTGIAGKLYGLFMGGKPMTGYHIFTFFLSLLVFHIPFFAGKEWSPPKELEAVGLWFAWSCIWDYLWFVLNPYYGVKNFKRTKVWWHAKSWWFMGIIPADYLFGWGFSVALVGLAGWISKDFKILANHLWLLAMFVAFTVFTILVIAPLYQKWYWLMRRKDDRNKTDIFHA
;
A
#
# COMPACT_ATOMS: atom_id res chain seq x y z
N MET A 1 20.29 -5.89 11.27
CA MET A 1 19.84 -6.03 9.87
C MET A 1 18.31 -6.02 9.74
N LEU A 2 17.56 -6.90 10.41
CA LEU A 2 16.08 -6.99 10.23
C LEU A 2 15.32 -5.68 10.47
N THR A 3 15.63 -4.95 11.55
CA THR A 3 14.99 -3.65 11.82
C THR A 3 15.29 -2.62 10.74
N VAL A 4 16.50 -2.64 10.18
CA VAL A 4 16.89 -1.77 9.06
C VAL A 4 16.10 -2.14 7.80
N SER A 5 15.95 -3.44 7.51
CA SER A 5 15.11 -3.93 6.42
C SER A 5 13.65 -3.51 6.60
N ALA A 6 13.09 -3.64 7.81
CA ALA A 6 11.74 -3.19 8.12
C ALA A 6 11.59 -1.67 7.91
N ALA A 7 12.57 -0.88 8.36
CA ALA A 7 12.56 0.57 8.16
C ALA A 7 12.62 0.93 6.67
N PHE A 8 13.46 0.25 5.89
CA PHE A 8 13.55 0.44 4.44
C PHE A 8 12.21 0.20 3.74
N TRP A 9 11.60 -0.97 3.98
CA TRP A 9 10.31 -1.31 3.36
C TRP A 9 9.20 -0.37 3.82
N PHE A 10 9.21 0.03 5.10
CA PHE A 10 8.24 0.97 5.62
C PHE A 10 8.37 2.37 4.99
N VAL A 11 9.60 2.87 4.85
CA VAL A 11 9.86 4.15 4.16
C VAL A 11 9.41 4.07 2.70
N LEU A 12 9.64 2.95 2.02
CA LEU A 12 9.13 2.75 0.66
C LEU A 12 7.59 2.82 0.63
N ALA A 13 6.88 2.18 1.56
CA ALA A 13 5.42 2.27 1.65
C ALA A 13 4.95 3.71 1.90
N LEU A 14 5.65 4.43 2.77
CA LEU A 14 5.36 5.83 3.08
C LEU A 14 5.51 6.74 1.85
N LEU A 15 6.55 6.52 1.05
CA LEU A 15 6.78 7.27 -0.19
C LEU A 15 5.71 6.97 -1.24
N PHE A 16 5.36 5.69 -1.42
CA PHE A 16 4.24 5.31 -2.29
C PHE A 16 2.96 6.00 -1.84
N ALA A 17 2.60 5.90 -0.55
CA ALA A 17 1.43 6.59 0.02
C ALA A 17 1.46 8.10 -0.22
N ALA A 18 2.59 8.77 -0.01
CA ALA A 18 2.71 10.21 -0.24
C ALA A 18 2.50 10.57 -1.72
N MET A 19 3.08 9.81 -2.65
CA MET A 19 2.87 10.01 -4.09
C MET A 19 1.40 9.87 -4.49
N GLU A 20 0.72 8.86 -3.94
CA GLU A 20 -0.71 8.66 -4.18
C GLU A 20 -1.57 9.78 -3.58
N VAL A 21 -1.23 10.28 -2.38
CA VAL A 21 -1.95 11.40 -1.77
C VAL A 21 -1.84 12.66 -2.63
N GLU A 22 -0.67 12.90 -3.21
CA GLU A 22 -0.45 14.03 -4.12
C GLU A 22 -1.17 13.86 -5.46
N SER A 23 -1.33 12.62 -5.97
CA SER A 23 -1.99 12.35 -7.25
C SER A 23 -3.51 12.20 -7.16
N GLU A 24 -4.04 11.63 -6.07
CA GLU A 24 -5.47 11.30 -5.91
C GLU A 24 -6.23 12.31 -5.04
N GLY A 25 -5.55 12.94 -4.07
CA GLY A 25 -6.16 13.86 -3.11
C GLY A 25 -7.36 13.27 -2.38
N LYS A 26 -8.49 13.98 -2.37
CA LYS A 26 -9.69 13.60 -1.59
C LYS A 26 -10.53 12.48 -2.20
N TYR A 27 -10.29 12.12 -3.45
CA TYR A 27 -11.18 11.24 -4.21
C TYR A 27 -10.87 9.76 -3.97
N GLY A 28 -9.56 9.46 -3.87
CA GLY A 28 -9.05 8.11 -3.66
C GLY A 28 -9.29 7.18 -4.85
N TRP A 29 -8.57 6.06 -4.85
CA TRP A 29 -8.70 5.00 -5.83
C TRP A 29 -8.69 5.50 -7.29
N ALA A 30 -7.83 6.49 -7.56
CA ALA A 30 -7.63 7.12 -8.85
C ALA A 30 -8.92 7.62 -9.54
N GLU A 31 -9.99 7.91 -8.79
CA GLU A 31 -11.32 8.26 -9.36
C GLU A 31 -11.27 9.48 -10.29
N LYS A 32 -10.40 10.45 -9.97
CA LYS A 32 -10.18 11.69 -10.74
C LYS A 32 -8.78 11.79 -11.34
N ALA A 33 -7.97 10.74 -11.24
CA ALA A 33 -6.64 10.73 -11.83
C ALA A 33 -6.75 10.59 -13.37
N PRO A 34 -5.76 11.09 -14.14
CA PRO A 34 -5.73 10.97 -15.59
C PRO A 34 -5.36 9.54 -16.03
N THR A 35 -6.18 8.56 -15.67
CA THR A 35 -6.02 7.13 -16.01
C THR A 35 -7.32 6.60 -16.61
N TRP A 36 -7.21 5.55 -17.43
CA TRP A 36 -8.41 4.79 -17.79
C TRP A 36 -9.00 4.11 -16.55
N TYR A 37 -10.33 3.97 -16.54
CA TYR A 37 -11.15 3.48 -15.43
C TYR A 37 -12.23 2.54 -15.96
N ARG A 38 -12.29 1.31 -15.44
CA ARG A 38 -13.17 0.25 -15.96
C ARG A 38 -13.91 -0.46 -14.84
N THR A 39 -15.24 -0.47 -14.94
CA THR A 39 -16.15 -1.25 -14.07
C THR A 39 -16.94 -2.29 -14.87
N THR A 40 -16.87 -2.24 -16.20
CA THR A 40 -17.59 -3.12 -17.13
C THR A 40 -16.62 -3.90 -18.03
N GLY A 41 -17.15 -4.83 -18.82
CA GLY A 41 -16.35 -5.76 -19.63
C GLY A 41 -15.76 -6.90 -18.81
N ILE A 42 -15.21 -7.91 -19.50
CA ILE A 42 -14.70 -9.13 -18.86
C ILE A 42 -13.57 -8.79 -17.88
N ALA A 43 -12.58 -8.03 -18.33
CA ALA A 43 -11.42 -7.66 -17.50
C ALA A 43 -11.82 -6.85 -16.25
N GLY A 44 -12.69 -5.83 -16.40
CA GLY A 44 -13.15 -5.01 -15.28
C GLY A 44 -13.96 -5.81 -14.25
N LYS A 45 -14.80 -6.75 -14.71
CA LYS A 45 -15.57 -7.64 -13.83
C LYS A 45 -14.68 -8.64 -13.09
N LEU A 46 -13.70 -9.24 -13.77
CA LEU A 46 -12.74 -10.16 -13.14
C LEU A 46 -11.90 -9.44 -12.09
N TYR A 47 -11.34 -8.28 -12.42
CA TYR A 47 -10.62 -7.46 -11.45
C TYR A 47 -11.49 -7.10 -10.24
N GLY A 48 -12.72 -6.65 -10.50
CA GLY A 48 -13.68 -6.33 -9.44
C GLY A 48 -13.97 -7.53 -8.53
N LEU A 49 -14.01 -8.75 -9.04
CA LEU A 49 -14.22 -9.95 -8.21
C LEU A 49 -13.10 -10.13 -7.17
N PHE A 50 -11.83 -9.98 -7.58
CA PHE A 50 -10.69 -10.14 -6.69
C PHE A 50 -10.45 -8.92 -5.78
N MET A 51 -10.86 -7.73 -6.20
CA MET A 51 -10.58 -6.48 -5.50
C MET A 51 -11.74 -5.96 -4.65
N GLY A 52 -12.77 -6.78 -4.37
CA GLY A 52 -13.90 -6.39 -3.53
C GLY A 52 -14.88 -5.42 -4.21
N GLY A 53 -14.97 -5.49 -5.53
CA GLY A 53 -15.83 -4.66 -6.38
C GLY A 53 -15.22 -3.32 -6.75
N LYS A 54 -13.92 -3.11 -6.46
CA LYS A 54 -13.20 -1.89 -6.83
C LYS A 54 -13.01 -1.79 -8.35
N PRO A 55 -13.08 -0.58 -8.93
CA PRO A 55 -12.80 -0.34 -10.35
C PRO A 55 -11.37 -0.71 -10.72
N MET A 56 -11.21 -1.26 -11.91
CA MET A 56 -9.89 -1.47 -12.51
C MET A 56 -9.42 -0.17 -13.15
N THR A 57 -8.24 0.31 -12.79
CA THR A 57 -7.65 1.52 -13.39
C THR A 57 -6.24 1.25 -13.88
N GLY A 58 -5.79 1.96 -14.91
CA GLY A 58 -4.40 1.91 -15.38
C GLY A 58 -3.41 2.20 -14.29
N TYR A 59 -3.67 3.25 -13.51
CA TYR A 59 -2.90 3.61 -12.32
C TYR A 59 -2.63 2.38 -11.43
N HIS A 60 -3.65 1.75 -10.85
CA HIS A 60 -3.49 0.57 -9.99
C HIS A 60 -2.80 -0.61 -10.68
N ILE A 61 -3.11 -0.91 -11.96
CA ILE A 61 -2.45 -2.01 -12.67
C ILE A 61 -0.93 -1.78 -12.75
N PHE A 62 -0.51 -0.58 -13.14
CA PHE A 62 0.91 -0.28 -13.24
C PHE A 62 1.58 -0.17 -11.87
N THR A 63 0.93 0.44 -10.87
CA THR A 63 1.51 0.58 -9.53
C THR A 63 1.64 -0.76 -8.80
N PHE A 64 0.66 -1.67 -8.95
CA PHE A 64 0.79 -3.03 -8.40
C PHE A 64 1.89 -3.83 -9.11
N PHE A 65 1.98 -3.74 -10.44
CA PHE A 65 3.03 -4.45 -11.17
C PHE A 65 4.43 -3.88 -10.85
N LEU A 66 4.57 -2.56 -10.80
CA LEU A 66 5.81 -1.88 -10.41
C LEU A 66 6.24 -2.28 -9.00
N SER A 67 5.33 -2.18 -8.02
CA SER A 67 5.65 -2.58 -6.65
C SER A 67 6.04 -4.05 -6.59
N LEU A 68 5.33 -4.97 -7.26
CA LEU A 68 5.71 -6.37 -7.29
C LEU A 68 7.12 -6.57 -7.85
N LEU A 69 7.48 -5.89 -8.96
CA LEU A 69 8.83 -5.95 -9.51
C LEU A 69 9.89 -5.46 -8.52
N VAL A 70 9.62 -4.41 -7.74
CA VAL A 70 10.56 -3.90 -6.71
C VAL A 70 10.93 -4.99 -5.69
N PHE A 71 9.97 -5.85 -5.31
CA PHE A 71 10.21 -6.96 -4.38
C PHE A 71 11.05 -8.09 -5.01
N HIS A 72 11.07 -8.18 -6.35
CA HIS A 72 11.83 -9.19 -7.09
C HIS A 72 13.19 -8.68 -7.58
N ILE A 73 13.48 -7.38 -7.49
CA ILE A 73 14.78 -6.79 -7.88
C ILE A 73 15.98 -7.62 -7.35
N PRO A 74 16.02 -8.07 -6.07
CA PRO A 74 17.16 -8.84 -5.57
C PRO A 74 17.46 -10.09 -6.40
N PHE A 75 16.44 -10.80 -6.89
CA PHE A 75 16.60 -12.01 -7.70
C PHE A 75 17.25 -11.71 -9.05
N PHE A 76 16.88 -10.58 -9.64
CA PHE A 76 17.49 -10.09 -10.89
C PHE A 76 18.81 -9.33 -10.68
N ALA A 77 19.18 -9.05 -9.42
CA ALA A 77 20.45 -8.47 -9.01
C ALA A 77 21.45 -9.51 -8.47
N GLY A 78 21.26 -10.79 -8.80
CA GLY A 78 22.20 -11.87 -8.50
C GLY A 78 21.96 -12.59 -7.17
N LYS A 79 20.85 -12.35 -6.46
CA LYS A 79 20.42 -13.25 -5.38
C LYS A 79 19.73 -14.48 -5.96
N GLU A 80 19.92 -15.62 -5.30
CA GLU A 80 19.27 -16.86 -5.71
C GLU A 80 17.74 -16.71 -5.67
N TRP A 81 17.10 -17.15 -6.76
CA TRP A 81 15.66 -17.28 -6.84
C TRP A 81 15.26 -18.74 -6.62
N SER A 82 14.58 -18.99 -5.51
CA SER A 82 14.06 -20.31 -5.17
C SER A 82 12.60 -20.21 -4.71
N PRO A 83 11.83 -21.32 -4.74
CA PRO A 83 10.42 -21.26 -4.32
C PRO A 83 10.19 -20.70 -2.90
N PRO A 84 11.00 -21.02 -1.87
CA PRO A 84 10.85 -20.36 -0.56
C PRO A 84 11.11 -18.85 -0.61
N LYS A 85 12.09 -18.41 -1.39
CA LYS A 85 12.41 -16.98 -1.53
C LYS A 85 11.32 -16.21 -2.27
N GLU A 86 10.70 -16.84 -3.28
CA GLU A 86 9.51 -16.31 -3.95
C GLU A 86 8.36 -16.11 -2.97
N LEU A 87 8.07 -17.11 -2.13
CA LEU A 87 7.04 -17.04 -1.10
C LEU A 87 7.33 -15.94 -0.07
N GLU A 88 8.61 -15.76 0.32
CA GLU A 88 9.04 -14.64 1.17
C GLU A 88 8.79 -13.28 0.49
N ALA A 89 9.16 -13.12 -0.79
CA ALA A 89 9.01 -11.87 -1.52
C ALA A 89 7.53 -11.49 -1.71
N VAL A 90 6.72 -12.44 -2.19
CA VAL A 90 5.27 -12.26 -2.39
C VAL A 90 4.56 -12.07 -1.05
N GLY A 91 4.92 -12.87 -0.04
CA GLY A 91 4.38 -12.74 1.31
C GLY A 91 4.64 -11.35 1.89
N LEU A 92 5.87 -10.84 1.75
CA LEU A 92 6.21 -9.48 2.19
C LEU A 92 5.43 -8.42 1.40
N TRP A 93 5.32 -8.56 0.07
CA TRP A 93 4.57 -7.64 -0.77
C TRP A 93 3.09 -7.53 -0.36
N PHE A 94 2.44 -8.63 0.04
CA PHE A 94 1.06 -8.60 0.53
C PHE A 94 0.90 -7.75 1.81
N ALA A 95 1.73 -8.00 2.83
CA ALA A 95 1.65 -7.23 4.07
C ALA A 95 2.05 -5.76 3.85
N TRP A 96 3.06 -5.53 3.01
CA TRP A 96 3.53 -4.20 2.64
C TRP A 96 2.46 -3.41 1.89
N SER A 97 1.73 -4.04 0.96
CA SER A 97 0.66 -3.38 0.21
C SER A 97 -0.48 -2.89 1.12
N CYS A 98 -0.82 -3.67 2.15
CA CYS A 98 -1.79 -3.23 3.17
C CYS A 98 -1.26 -2.04 4.00
N ILE A 99 0.04 -2.02 4.33
CA ILE A 99 0.64 -0.88 5.04
C ILE A 99 0.67 0.35 4.15
N TRP A 100 1.09 0.24 2.90
CA TRP A 100 1.07 1.33 1.94
C TRP A 100 -0.34 1.92 1.79
N ASP A 101 -1.35 1.10 1.51
CA ASP A 101 -2.74 1.55 1.40
C ASP A 101 -3.24 2.21 2.69
N TYR A 102 -2.90 1.65 3.87
CA TYR A 102 -3.27 2.28 5.13
C TYR A 102 -2.56 3.63 5.37
N LEU A 103 -1.26 3.71 5.02
CA LEU A 103 -0.47 4.93 5.13
C LEU A 103 -1.02 6.04 4.24
N TRP A 104 -1.64 5.71 3.11
CA TRP A 104 -2.39 6.67 2.30
C TRP A 104 -3.42 7.40 3.17
N PHE A 105 -4.25 6.67 3.92
CA PHE A 105 -5.26 7.28 4.79
C PHE A 105 -4.65 8.05 5.96
N VAL A 106 -3.56 7.53 6.54
CA VAL A 106 -2.85 8.18 7.65
C VAL A 106 -2.29 9.54 7.21
N LEU A 107 -1.65 9.60 6.03
CA LEU A 107 -1.06 10.82 5.50
C LEU A 107 -2.09 11.79 4.91
N ASN A 108 -3.17 11.28 4.30
CA ASN A 108 -4.13 12.10 3.57
C ASN A 108 -4.94 13.02 4.50
N PRO A 109 -4.80 14.36 4.41
CA PRO A 109 -5.51 15.29 5.30
C PRO A 109 -7.03 15.31 5.10
N TYR A 110 -7.55 14.80 3.98
CA TYR A 110 -9.00 14.65 3.77
C TYR A 110 -9.58 13.45 4.54
N TYR A 111 -8.73 12.52 4.96
CA TYR A 111 -9.12 11.33 5.70
C TYR A 111 -8.53 11.37 7.11
N GLY A 112 -7.24 11.06 7.25
CA GLY A 112 -6.62 10.75 8.52
C GLY A 112 -7.22 9.48 9.17
N VAL A 113 -6.60 9.06 10.27
CA VAL A 113 -7.04 7.88 11.04
C VAL A 113 -8.52 7.99 11.46
N LYS A 114 -9.00 9.20 11.80
CA LYS A 114 -10.37 9.46 12.25
C LYS A 114 -11.46 9.14 11.20
N ASN A 115 -11.13 9.28 9.92
CA ASN A 115 -12.07 9.02 8.83
C ASN A 115 -11.81 7.70 8.10
N PHE A 116 -10.86 6.89 8.57
CA PHE A 116 -10.69 5.52 8.10
C PHE A 116 -11.81 4.62 8.66
N LYS A 117 -12.97 4.65 8.00
CA LYS A 117 -14.16 3.88 8.35
C LYS A 117 -15.03 3.62 7.14
N ARG A 118 -15.79 2.53 7.18
CA ARG A 118 -16.66 2.05 6.08
C ARG A 118 -17.53 3.13 5.43
N THR A 119 -18.07 4.06 6.22
CA THR A 119 -18.98 5.11 5.72
C THR A 119 -18.28 6.27 4.99
N LYS A 120 -16.94 6.31 5.02
CA LYS A 120 -16.13 7.37 4.41
C LYS A 120 -15.24 6.86 3.26
N VAL A 121 -14.95 5.57 3.25
CA VAL A 121 -14.03 4.95 2.28
C VAL A 121 -14.85 4.11 1.30
N TRP A 122 -15.30 4.72 0.20
CA TRP A 122 -16.27 4.11 -0.71
C TRP A 122 -15.72 2.86 -1.42
N TRP A 123 -14.42 2.81 -1.72
CA TRP A 123 -13.80 1.66 -2.38
C TRP A 123 -13.63 0.45 -1.43
N HIS A 124 -13.71 0.65 -0.11
CA HIS A 124 -13.82 -0.43 0.88
C HIS A 124 -15.25 -0.59 1.44
N ALA A 125 -16.25 0.09 0.88
CA ALA A 125 -17.61 0.05 1.43
C ALA A 125 -18.28 -1.33 1.33
N LYS A 126 -17.90 -2.11 0.30
CA LYS A 126 -18.36 -3.49 0.11
C LYS A 126 -17.59 -4.51 0.94
N SER A 127 -16.38 -4.18 1.36
CA SER A 127 -15.60 -5.01 2.25
C SER A 127 -16.31 -5.17 3.59
N TRP A 128 -16.16 -6.34 4.21
CA TRP A 128 -16.50 -6.49 5.61
C TRP A 128 -15.49 -5.72 6.47
N TRP A 129 -15.94 -5.09 7.56
CA TRP A 129 -15.07 -4.34 8.47
C TRP A 129 -15.09 -5.00 9.85
N PHE A 130 -13.96 -5.57 10.27
CA PHE A 130 -13.81 -6.14 11.58
C PHE A 130 -13.92 -5.04 12.64
N MET A 131 -14.94 -5.16 13.50
CA MET A 131 -15.29 -4.18 14.54
C MET A 131 -15.49 -2.74 14.02
N GLY A 132 -15.72 -2.57 12.70
CA GLY A 132 -15.81 -1.25 12.07
C GLY A 132 -14.47 -0.50 11.91
N ILE A 133 -13.33 -1.14 12.21
CA ILE A 133 -12.01 -0.49 12.28
C ILE A 133 -11.08 -0.95 11.14
N ILE A 134 -11.06 -2.25 10.84
CA ILE A 134 -10.12 -2.83 9.87
C ILE A 134 -10.90 -3.52 8.74
N PRO A 135 -10.70 -3.15 7.46
CA PRO A 135 -11.32 -3.87 6.35
C PRO A 135 -10.76 -5.29 6.25
N ALA A 136 -11.63 -6.25 5.92
CA ALA A 136 -11.28 -7.66 5.75
C ALA A 136 -10.13 -7.87 4.76
N ASP A 137 -10.02 -7.00 3.76
CA ASP A 137 -8.95 -7.00 2.77
C ASP A 137 -7.56 -6.97 3.46
N TYR A 138 -7.40 -6.21 4.54
CA TYR A 138 -6.13 -6.09 5.25
C TYR A 138 -5.84 -7.32 6.11
N LEU A 139 -6.87 -7.85 6.79
CA LEU A 139 -6.75 -9.08 7.55
C LEU A 139 -6.38 -10.26 6.64
N PHE A 140 -6.99 -10.31 5.46
CA PHE A 140 -6.64 -11.30 4.44
C PHE A 140 -5.21 -11.10 3.94
N GLY A 141 -4.81 -9.89 3.56
CA GLY A 141 -3.45 -9.63 3.07
C GLY A 141 -2.37 -9.99 4.09
N TRP A 142 -2.56 -9.60 5.36
CA TRP A 142 -1.63 -9.94 6.44
C TRP A 142 -1.65 -11.43 6.80
N GLY A 143 -2.84 -12.05 6.87
CA GLY A 143 -2.97 -13.48 7.12
C GLY A 143 -2.34 -14.33 6.02
N PHE A 144 -2.58 -13.95 4.76
CA PHE A 144 -1.99 -14.61 3.59
C PHE A 144 -0.47 -14.41 3.54
N SER A 145 0.02 -13.23 3.89
CA SER A 145 1.44 -12.96 4.08
C SER A 145 2.08 -13.93 5.07
N VAL A 146 1.53 -14.07 6.27
CA VAL A 146 2.02 -15.02 7.28
C VAL A 146 1.95 -16.46 6.78
N ALA A 147 0.88 -16.84 6.09
CA ALA A 147 0.70 -18.19 5.55
C ALA A 147 1.76 -18.54 4.48
N LEU A 148 2.03 -17.63 3.54
CA LEU A 148 3.05 -17.84 2.50
C LEU A 148 4.45 -17.98 3.10
N VAL A 149 4.80 -17.10 4.04
CA VAL A 149 6.13 -17.14 4.67
C VAL A 149 6.26 -18.32 5.64
N GLY A 150 5.17 -18.72 6.29
CA GLY A 150 5.10 -19.97 7.05
C GLY A 150 5.34 -21.19 6.18
N LEU A 151 4.74 -21.24 4.98
CA LEU A 151 4.98 -22.28 3.99
C LEU A 151 6.45 -22.26 3.50
N ALA A 152 7.03 -21.07 3.28
CA ALA A 152 8.45 -20.95 2.94
C ALA A 152 9.35 -21.56 4.03
N GLY A 153 9.10 -21.22 5.30
CA GLY A 153 9.81 -21.79 6.44
C GLY A 153 9.67 -23.31 6.54
N TRP A 154 8.49 -23.84 6.24
CA TRP A 154 8.24 -25.29 6.20
C TRP A 154 9.03 -25.98 5.07
N ILE A 155 8.98 -25.45 3.84
CA ILE A 155 9.71 -26.01 2.68
C ILE A 155 11.23 -25.98 2.94
N SER A 156 11.74 -24.86 3.47
CA SER A 156 13.17 -24.68 3.78
C SER A 156 13.63 -25.40 5.05
N LYS A 157 12.70 -25.95 5.85
CA LYS A 157 12.97 -26.49 7.20
C LYS A 157 13.68 -25.48 8.12
N ASP A 158 13.41 -24.19 7.93
CA ASP A 158 13.95 -23.09 8.72
C ASP A 158 12.83 -22.14 9.18
N PHE A 159 12.31 -22.39 10.38
CA PHE A 159 11.26 -21.56 10.97
C PHE A 159 11.74 -20.18 11.42
N LYS A 160 13.05 -19.88 11.37
CA LYS A 160 13.54 -18.51 11.57
C LYS A 160 13.03 -17.57 10.49
N ILE A 161 12.74 -18.07 9.29
CA ILE A 161 12.10 -17.31 8.20
C ILE A 161 10.79 -16.68 8.68
N LEU A 162 9.91 -17.49 9.29
CA LEU A 162 8.65 -17.01 9.85
C LEU A 162 8.86 -16.06 11.03
N ALA A 163 9.76 -16.38 11.95
CA ALA A 163 10.04 -15.51 13.10
C ALA A 163 10.56 -14.13 12.68
N ASN A 164 11.46 -14.08 11.68
CA ASN A 164 11.98 -12.83 11.11
C ASN A 164 10.89 -12.02 10.42
N HIS A 165 9.96 -12.70 9.74
CA HIS A 165 8.81 -12.05 9.10
C HIS A 165 7.84 -11.47 10.12
N LEU A 166 7.50 -12.22 11.18
CA LEU A 166 6.66 -11.72 12.26
C LEU A 166 7.30 -10.51 12.98
N TRP A 167 8.63 -10.53 13.15
CA TRP A 167 9.36 -9.37 13.66
C TRP A 167 9.23 -8.16 12.74
N LEU A 168 9.37 -8.35 11.43
CA LEU A 168 9.18 -7.29 10.44
C LEU A 168 7.76 -6.71 10.50
N LEU A 169 6.73 -7.55 10.58
CA LEU A 169 5.34 -7.11 10.73
C LEU A 169 5.12 -6.31 12.03
N ALA A 170 5.72 -6.74 13.14
CA ALA A 170 5.68 -6.00 14.39
C ALA A 170 6.34 -4.61 14.26
N MET A 171 7.46 -4.51 13.52
CA MET A 171 8.10 -3.23 13.22
C MET A 171 7.23 -2.34 12.32
N PHE A 172 6.52 -2.90 11.33
CA PHE A 172 5.55 -2.13 10.54
C PHE A 172 4.45 -1.52 11.42
N VAL A 173 3.93 -2.25 12.41
CA VAL A 173 2.96 -1.70 13.37
C VAL A 173 3.60 -0.56 14.16
N ALA A 174 4.80 -0.76 14.72
CA ALA A 174 5.50 0.26 15.50
C ALA A 174 5.76 1.54 14.69
N PHE A 175 6.23 1.41 13.45
CA PHE A 175 6.46 2.55 12.55
C PHE A 175 5.16 3.22 12.10
N THR A 176 4.06 2.46 11.95
CA THR A 176 2.74 3.02 11.67
C THR A 176 2.28 3.90 12.84
N VAL A 177 2.42 3.42 14.07
CA VAL A 177 2.09 4.21 15.27
C VAL A 177 2.94 5.48 15.33
N PHE A 178 4.25 5.37 15.11
CA PHE A 178 5.14 6.54 15.03
C PHE A 178 4.70 7.52 13.93
N THR A 179 4.31 7.01 12.76
CA THR A 179 3.84 7.83 11.64
C THR A 179 2.56 8.56 12.01
N ILE A 180 1.59 7.88 12.63
CA ILE A 180 0.33 8.49 13.08
C ILE A 180 0.59 9.63 14.07
N LEU A 181 1.50 9.42 15.02
CA LEU A 181 1.74 10.37 16.12
C LEU A 181 2.64 11.54 15.72
N VAL A 182 3.61 11.31 14.83
CA VAL A 182 4.69 12.27 14.55
C VAL A 182 4.68 12.74 13.11
N ILE A 183 4.76 11.81 12.14
CA ILE A 183 4.98 12.16 10.74
C ILE A 183 3.72 12.72 10.08
N ALA A 184 2.57 12.10 10.30
CA ALA A 184 1.31 12.49 9.67
C ALA A 184 0.87 13.93 10.03
N PRO A 185 0.92 14.38 11.31
CA PRO A 185 0.60 15.78 11.62
C PRO A 185 1.52 16.78 10.93
N LEU A 186 2.82 16.46 10.82
CA LEU A 186 3.80 17.30 10.13
C LEU A 186 3.54 17.34 8.62
N TYR A 187 3.33 16.17 8.02
CA TYR A 187 3.03 16.03 6.59
C TYR A 187 1.74 16.75 6.22
N GLN A 188 0.66 16.56 6.98
CA GLN A 188 -0.63 17.21 6.70
C GLN A 188 -0.55 18.73 6.81
N LYS A 189 0.21 19.27 7.77
CA LYS A 189 0.48 20.71 7.86
C LYS A 189 1.27 21.21 6.65
N TRP A 190 2.31 20.48 6.27
CA TRP A 190 3.12 20.79 5.10
C TRP A 190 2.31 20.73 3.80
N TYR A 191 1.47 19.71 3.62
CA TYR A 191 0.57 19.52 2.48
C TYR A 191 -0.28 20.76 2.20
N TRP A 192 -0.90 21.30 3.26
CA TRP A 192 -1.72 22.51 3.13
C TRP A 192 -0.88 23.76 2.91
N LEU A 193 0.28 23.87 3.57
CA LEU A 193 1.18 24.99 3.38
C LEU A 193 1.62 25.11 1.92
N MET A 194 2.02 23.99 1.30
CA MET A 194 2.47 23.95 -0.09
C MET A 194 1.35 24.30 -1.08
N ARG A 195 0.09 24.03 -0.73
CA ARG A 195 -1.08 24.34 -1.57
C ARG A 195 -1.62 25.76 -1.43
N ARG A 196 -1.06 26.58 -0.54
CA ARG A 196 -1.45 28.00 -0.42
C ARG A 196 -1.02 28.83 -1.62
N LYS A 197 0.00 28.37 -2.35
CA LYS A 197 0.56 29.06 -3.50
C LYS A 197 0.70 28.07 -4.64
N ASP A 198 0.13 28.41 -5.78
CA ASP A 198 0.26 27.65 -7.01
C ASP A 198 0.88 28.57 -8.06
N ASP A 199 2.11 28.26 -8.45
CA ASP A 199 2.88 29.08 -9.38
C ASP A 199 2.74 28.57 -10.83
N ARG A 200 1.89 27.58 -11.13
CA ARG A 200 1.72 27.04 -12.49
C ARG A 200 1.40 28.13 -13.53
N ASN A 201 0.58 29.10 -13.16
CA ASN A 201 0.23 30.23 -14.03
C ASN A 201 1.38 31.23 -14.28
N LYS A 202 2.47 31.16 -13.51
CA LYS A 202 3.68 31.98 -13.70
C LYS A 202 4.74 31.29 -14.54
N THR A 203 4.49 30.04 -14.91
CA THR A 203 5.42 29.27 -15.71
C THR A 203 4.96 29.30 -17.16
N ASP A 204 5.82 29.74 -18.08
CA ASP A 204 5.56 29.80 -19.53
C ASP A 204 5.54 28.40 -20.19
N ILE A 205 5.28 27.34 -19.41
CA ILE A 205 5.37 25.92 -19.80
C ILE A 205 3.99 25.25 -19.92
N PHE A 206 2.89 25.98 -19.72
CA PHE A 206 1.54 25.44 -19.97
C PHE A 206 0.99 25.95 -21.31
N HIS A 207 0.91 25.03 -22.27
CA HIS A 207 0.09 25.17 -23.47
C HIS A 207 -1.38 24.97 -23.10
N ALA A 208 -2.23 25.79 -23.73
CA ALA A 208 -3.69 25.79 -23.62
C ALA A 208 -4.34 24.39 -23.74
#